data_AF-A0A660QDI7-F1
#
_entry.id   AF-A0A660QDI7-F1
#
_cell.length_a   1.000
_cell.length_b   1.000
_cell.length_c   1.000
_cell.angle_alpha   90.00
_cell.angle_beta   90.00
_cell.angle_gamma   90.00
#
_symmetry.space_group_name_H-M   'P 1'
#
loop_
_entity.id
_entity.type
_entity.pdbx_description
1 polymer ?
#
loop_
_entity_poly.entity_id
_entity_poly.type
_entity_poly.pdbx_seq_one_letter_code
_entity_poly.pdbx_strand_id
1 'polypeptide(L)'
;MDGLARLECIYWDDNRAKHSSRTGYIIDTNMWYSAVATHDTETFSFYLKSENDSGFSLIQTLGAVPAALDLESVGTTLVETNNSWVVGRGLRQGIVNYFFRGEVDEIRISDRALSPSEFIIQAGPVPDIGDVVIESAGAGNVALTWATGMEYSYVLLETPSLVFPNWTTNQTGISGGYDSVTVTVPATQAATFYSVTSED
;
A
#
# COMPACT_ATOMS: atom_id res chain seq x y z
N MET A 1 -18.56 19.62 10.69
CA MET A 1 -18.09 19.16 12.01
C MET A 1 -16.76 18.51 11.75
N ASP A 2 -15.67 19.23 12.00
CA ASP A 2 -14.31 18.70 11.96
C ASP A 2 -14.10 17.84 13.21
N GLY A 3 -14.66 16.63 13.15
CA GLY A 3 -14.32 15.58 14.09
C GLY A 3 -12.94 15.06 13.73
N LEU A 4 -12.08 14.94 14.74
CA LEU A 4 -10.80 14.27 14.65
C LEU A 4 -10.99 12.90 13.98
N ALA A 5 -10.60 12.77 12.70
CA ALA A 5 -10.78 11.53 11.95
C ALA A 5 -9.79 10.50 12.50
N ARG A 6 -10.27 9.36 13.00
CA ARG A 6 -9.44 8.23 13.41
C ARG A 6 -9.95 6.99 12.72
N LEU A 7 -9.04 6.10 12.36
CA LEU A 7 -9.42 4.79 11.85
C LEU A 7 -9.52 3.81 13.02
N GLU A 8 -10.64 3.10 13.09
CA GLU A 8 -10.96 2.16 14.16
C GLU A 8 -11.50 0.87 13.56
N CYS A 9 -10.94 -0.25 14.00
CA CYS A 9 -11.49 -1.57 13.79
C CYS A 9 -12.22 -2.02 15.06
N ILE A 10 -13.48 -2.42 14.92
CA ILE A 10 -14.32 -2.93 15.99
C ILE A 10 -14.78 -4.32 15.60
N TYR A 11 -14.64 -5.28 16.52
CA TYR A 11 -15.13 -6.63 16.33
C TYR A 11 -15.68 -7.23 17.63
N TRP A 12 -16.40 -8.33 17.48
CA TRP A 12 -16.86 -9.17 18.58
C TRP A 12 -16.31 -10.57 18.38
N ASP A 13 -15.78 -11.14 19.45
CA ASP A 13 -15.27 -12.50 19.47
C ASP A 13 -16.34 -13.53 19.92
N ASP A 14 -15.96 -14.80 19.90
CA ASP A 14 -16.79 -15.92 20.38
C ASP A 14 -17.13 -15.85 21.88
N ASN A 15 -16.36 -15.11 22.68
CA ASN A 15 -16.70 -14.78 24.06
C ASN A 15 -17.76 -13.68 24.19
N ARG A 16 -18.24 -13.14 23.05
CA ARG A 16 -19.14 -11.98 22.95
C ARG A 16 -18.54 -10.71 23.54
N ALA A 17 -17.23 -10.66 23.71
CA ALA A 17 -16.53 -9.46 24.12
C ALA A 17 -16.39 -8.51 22.91
N LYS A 18 -16.62 -7.22 23.15
CA LYS A 18 -16.38 -6.18 22.15
C LYS A 18 -14.93 -5.74 22.26
N HIS A 19 -14.22 -5.76 21.14
CA HIS A 19 -12.86 -5.24 21.02
C HIS A 19 -12.83 -4.02 20.11
N SER A 20 -11.88 -3.11 20.37
CA SER A 20 -11.66 -1.91 19.58
C SER A 20 -10.17 -1.63 19.51
N SER A 21 -9.67 -1.47 18.29
CA SER A 21 -8.32 -0.99 18.01
C SER A 21 -8.39 0.21 17.09
N ARG A 22 -7.70 1.28 17.45
CA ARG A 22 -7.79 2.57 16.75
C ARG A 22 -6.45 3.26 16.67
N THR A 23 -6.29 4.12 15.68
CA THR A 23 -5.12 5.00 15.59
C THR A 23 -5.03 5.90 16.83
N GLY A 24 -3.81 6.03 17.37
CA GLY A 24 -3.52 6.99 18.46
C GLY A 24 -3.49 8.45 17.97
N TYR A 25 -3.34 8.62 16.66
CA TYR A 25 -3.29 9.90 15.95
C TYR A 25 -4.51 10.09 15.05
N ILE A 26 -4.66 11.32 14.57
CA ILE A 26 -5.68 11.72 13.60
C ILE A 26 -5.16 11.37 12.21
N ILE A 27 -6.00 10.75 11.39
CA ILE A 27 -5.70 10.52 9.98
C ILE A 27 -6.04 11.77 9.17
N ASP A 28 -5.30 11.97 8.09
CA ASP A 28 -5.55 13.06 7.16
C ASP A 28 -6.78 12.76 6.30
N THR A 29 -7.61 13.77 6.08
CA THR A 29 -8.73 13.67 5.14
C THR A 29 -8.22 13.77 3.71
N ASN A 30 -8.88 13.09 2.76
CA ASN A 30 -8.50 13.04 1.34
C ASN A 30 -7.12 12.39 1.09
N MET A 31 -6.76 11.39 1.89
CA MET A 31 -5.56 10.57 1.73
C MET A 31 -5.97 9.11 1.64
N TRP A 32 -5.30 8.33 0.78
CA TRP A 32 -5.49 6.89 0.75
C TRP A 32 -4.80 6.20 1.92
N TYR A 33 -5.52 5.24 2.51
CA TYR A 33 -4.99 4.36 3.54
C TYR A 33 -5.33 2.90 3.20
N SER A 34 -4.34 2.03 3.29
CA SER A 34 -4.54 0.59 3.36
C SER A 34 -4.66 0.18 4.83
N ALA A 35 -5.80 -0.37 5.21
CA ALA A 35 -6.08 -0.85 6.56
C ALA A 35 -6.21 -2.38 6.54
N VAL A 36 -5.49 -3.06 7.43
CA VAL A 36 -5.52 -4.52 7.53
C VAL A 36 -5.77 -4.93 8.97
N ALA A 37 -6.75 -5.79 9.19
CA ALA A 37 -7.01 -6.42 10.46
C ALA A 37 -6.86 -7.93 10.31
N THR A 38 -6.08 -8.56 11.18
CA THR A 38 -5.86 -10.01 11.20
C THR A 38 -6.30 -10.56 12.54
N HIS A 39 -6.88 -11.75 12.54
CA HIS A 39 -7.31 -12.47 13.73
C HIS A 39 -7.01 -13.95 13.56
N ASP A 40 -6.28 -14.54 14.50
CA ASP A 40 -6.08 -15.98 14.61
C ASP A 40 -6.63 -16.47 15.96
N THR A 41 -6.25 -17.68 16.39
CA THR A 41 -6.75 -18.24 17.66
C THR A 41 -6.16 -17.59 18.91
N GLU A 42 -5.11 -16.77 18.75
CA GLU A 42 -4.34 -16.20 19.85
C GLU A 42 -4.30 -14.68 19.81
N THR A 43 -4.41 -14.05 18.66
CA THR A 43 -4.19 -12.61 18.54
C THR A 43 -5.12 -11.97 17.54
N PHE A 44 -5.42 -10.70 17.82
CA PHE A 44 -5.90 -9.75 16.85
C PHE A 44 -4.82 -8.69 16.62
N SER A 45 -4.53 -8.35 15.37
CA SER A 45 -3.60 -7.28 15.02
C SER A 45 -4.20 -6.34 13.99
N PHE A 46 -3.98 -5.05 14.19
CA PHE A 46 -4.47 -4.00 13.31
C PHE A 46 -3.31 -3.17 12.76
N TYR A 47 -3.26 -3.03 11.44
CA TYR A 47 -2.19 -2.37 10.70
C TYR A 47 -2.76 -1.27 9.80
N LEU A 48 -1.94 -0.25 9.58
CA LEU A 48 -2.26 0.86 8.69
C LEU A 48 -1.02 1.25 7.87
N LYS A 49 -1.22 1.51 6.58
CA LYS A 49 -0.26 2.13 5.67
C LYS A 49 -0.95 3.33 5.03
N SER A 50 -0.39 4.53 5.13
CA SER A 50 -0.80 5.66 4.28
C SER A 50 -0.14 5.56 2.91
N GLU A 51 -0.68 6.25 1.90
CA GLU A 51 -0.07 6.29 0.56
C GLU A 51 1.38 6.80 0.54
N ASN A 52 1.79 7.56 1.57
CA ASN A 52 3.14 8.10 1.72
C ASN A 52 4.08 7.21 2.55
N ASP A 53 3.56 6.18 3.22
CA ASP A 53 4.37 5.27 4.02
C ASP A 53 5.03 4.21 3.13
N SER A 54 6.26 3.82 3.46
CA SER A 54 6.97 2.75 2.76
C SER A 54 6.51 1.34 3.16
N GLY A 55 5.44 1.22 3.96
CA GLY A 55 5.00 -0.05 4.51
C GLY A 55 3.96 0.07 5.62
N PHE A 56 3.42 -1.07 6.03
CA PHE A 56 2.43 -1.14 7.10
C PHE A 56 3.06 -0.90 8.48
N SER A 57 2.44 0.00 9.24
CA SER A 57 2.69 0.18 10.66
C SER A 57 1.70 -0.64 11.48
N LEU A 58 2.19 -1.37 12.49
CA LEU A 58 1.34 -2.02 13.48
C LEU A 58 0.75 -0.94 14.41
N ILE A 59 -0.58 -0.84 14.43
CA ILE A 59 -1.32 0.09 15.29
C ILE A 59 -1.53 -0.53 16.67
N GLN A 60 -1.98 -1.78 16.71
CA GLN A 60 -2.25 -2.48 17.96
C GLN A 60 -2.25 -3.98 17.75
N THR A 61 -1.80 -4.71 18.77
CA THR A 61 -2.07 -6.14 18.91
C THR A 61 -2.80 -6.39 20.23
N LEU A 62 -3.79 -7.28 20.20
CA LEU A 62 -4.53 -7.78 21.35
C LEU A 62 -4.28 -9.28 21.41
N GLY A 63 -3.90 -9.81 22.57
CA GLY A 63 -3.58 -11.22 22.73
C GLY A 63 -4.63 -12.01 23.51
N ALA A 64 -4.59 -13.32 23.37
CA ALA A 64 -5.21 -14.28 24.26
C ALA A 64 -4.38 -14.27 25.53
N VAL A 65 -4.85 -13.54 26.54
CA VAL A 65 -4.21 -13.61 27.84
C VAL A 65 -4.72 -14.89 28.51
N PRO A 66 -3.84 -15.71 29.11
CA PRO A 66 -4.30 -16.79 29.97
C PRO A 66 -5.29 -16.23 30.98
N ALA A 67 -6.45 -16.88 31.13
CA ALA A 67 -7.58 -16.44 31.96
C ALA A 67 -7.22 -16.10 33.44
N ALA A 68 -5.98 -16.38 33.87
CA ALA A 68 -5.45 -16.10 35.20
C ALA A 68 -5.08 -14.64 35.48
N LEU A 69 -5.10 -13.73 34.49
CA LEU A 69 -4.63 -12.35 34.66
C LEU A 69 -5.69 -11.24 34.52
N ASP A 70 -6.98 -11.56 34.38
CA ASP A 70 -8.09 -10.57 34.24
C ASP A 70 -7.84 -9.43 33.21
N LEU A 71 -6.93 -9.65 32.27
CA LEU A 71 -6.70 -8.76 31.14
C LEU A 71 -7.65 -9.16 30.01
N GLU A 72 -8.07 -8.20 29.19
CA GLU A 72 -8.94 -8.42 28.03
C GLU A 72 -8.33 -9.49 27.12
N SER A 73 -8.86 -10.72 27.21
CA SER A 73 -8.51 -11.82 26.32
C SER A 73 -9.34 -11.68 25.05
N VAL A 74 -8.68 -11.78 23.90
CA VAL A 74 -9.38 -12.04 22.64
C VAL A 74 -9.86 -13.50 22.63
N GLY A 75 -11.03 -13.72 22.06
CA GLY A 75 -11.54 -15.04 21.77
C GLY A 75 -10.79 -15.73 20.63
N THR A 76 -11.10 -17.00 20.38
CA THR A 76 -10.39 -17.80 19.38
C THR A 76 -10.95 -17.63 17.97
N THR A 77 -12.18 -17.15 17.88
CA THR A 77 -12.92 -16.93 16.63
C THR A 77 -13.80 -15.68 16.74
N LEU A 78 -14.29 -15.19 15.60
CA LEU A 78 -15.27 -14.10 15.56
C LEU A 78 -16.68 -14.60 15.89
N VAL A 79 -17.51 -13.74 16.48
CA VAL A 79 -18.91 -14.07 16.75
C VAL A 79 -19.67 -14.35 15.45
N GLU A 80 -20.44 -15.44 15.42
CA GLU A 80 -21.36 -15.70 14.31
C GLU A 80 -22.49 -14.66 14.32
N THR A 81 -22.80 -14.09 13.15
CA THR A 81 -23.93 -13.18 12.97
C THR A 81 -24.65 -13.48 11.67
N ASN A 82 -25.98 -13.31 11.69
CA ASN A 82 -26.82 -13.38 10.49
C ASN A 82 -27.05 -12.00 9.85
N ASN A 83 -26.34 -10.97 10.31
CA ASN A 83 -26.37 -9.66 9.68
C ASN A 83 -25.72 -9.71 8.30
N SER A 84 -26.23 -8.92 7.35
CA SER A 84 -25.58 -8.75 6.05
C SER A 84 -24.24 -8.03 6.21
N TRP A 85 -23.23 -8.52 5.51
CA TRP A 85 -21.98 -7.78 5.34
C TRP A 85 -22.22 -6.57 4.40
N VAL A 86 -21.68 -5.41 4.77
CA VAL A 86 -21.91 -4.15 4.08
C VAL A 86 -20.63 -3.33 4.02
N VAL A 87 -20.52 -2.51 2.99
CA VAL A 87 -19.41 -1.58 2.76
C VAL A 87 -19.96 -0.16 2.69
N GLY A 88 -19.21 0.81 3.20
CA GLY A 88 -19.57 2.24 3.13
C GLY A 88 -20.65 2.68 4.12
N ARG A 89 -21.06 1.81 5.04
CA ARG A 89 -22.01 2.12 6.12
C ARG A 89 -21.96 1.10 7.26
N GLY A 90 -22.63 1.41 8.36
CA GLY A 90 -22.89 0.46 9.45
C GLY A 90 -24.38 0.18 9.68
N LEU A 91 -24.63 -0.55 10.76
CA LEU A 91 -25.97 -0.81 11.30
C LEU A 91 -26.02 -0.39 12.76
N ARG A 92 -27.15 0.19 13.19
CA ARG A 92 -27.46 0.41 14.61
C ARG A 92 -28.75 -0.31 14.93
N GLN A 93 -28.68 -1.35 15.75
CA GLN A 93 -29.84 -2.17 16.13
C GLN A 93 -30.62 -2.72 14.91
N GLY A 94 -29.89 -3.17 13.88
CA GLY A 94 -30.48 -3.70 12.64
C GLY A 94 -30.94 -2.64 11.64
N ILE A 95 -30.84 -1.34 11.97
CA ILE A 95 -31.23 -0.24 11.08
C ILE A 95 -29.99 0.38 10.43
N VAL A 96 -30.08 0.66 9.12
CA VAL A 96 -29.03 1.35 8.34
C VAL A 96 -28.63 2.68 9.00
N ASN A 97 -27.35 2.84 9.30
CA ASN A 97 -26.80 4.03 9.95
C ASN A 97 -25.29 4.18 9.62
N TYR A 98 -24.61 5.18 10.17
CA TYR A 98 -23.14 5.33 10.10
C TYR A 98 -22.58 5.32 8.67
N PHE A 99 -23.14 6.12 7.78
CA PHE A 99 -22.65 6.23 6.40
C PHE A 99 -21.22 6.77 6.35
N PHE A 100 -20.37 6.06 5.63
CA PHE A 100 -19.02 6.52 5.31
C PHE A 100 -19.09 7.58 4.21
N ARG A 101 -18.26 8.62 4.34
CA ARG A 101 -18.14 9.71 3.37
C ARG A 101 -16.71 9.75 2.86
N GLY A 102 -16.44 8.91 1.86
CA GLY A 102 -15.14 8.77 1.24
C GLY A 102 -15.19 7.71 0.15
N GLU A 103 -14.02 7.36 -0.35
CA GLU A 103 -13.84 6.33 -1.36
C GLU A 103 -13.32 5.05 -0.69
N VAL A 104 -13.72 3.89 -1.23
CA VAL A 104 -13.29 2.58 -0.75
C VAL A 104 -12.92 1.76 -1.97
N ASP A 105 -11.76 1.13 -1.94
CA ASP A 105 -11.27 0.28 -3.01
C ASP A 105 -10.64 -1.01 -2.44
N GLU A 106 -10.52 -2.04 -3.28
CA GLU A 106 -9.75 -3.28 -3.04
C GLU A 106 -10.09 -4.04 -1.74
N ILE A 107 -11.38 -4.29 -1.51
CA ILE A 107 -11.84 -5.02 -0.31
C ILE A 107 -11.64 -6.52 -0.46
N ARG A 108 -10.91 -7.10 0.49
CA ARG A 108 -10.53 -8.53 0.50
C ARG A 108 -10.77 -9.14 1.87
N ILE A 109 -11.11 -10.42 1.89
CA ILE A 109 -11.30 -11.22 3.09
C ILE A 109 -10.49 -12.51 2.92
N SER A 110 -9.77 -12.92 3.96
CA SER A 110 -9.04 -14.19 4.01
C SER A 110 -9.67 -15.12 5.03
N ASP A 111 -9.50 -16.42 4.83
CA ASP A 111 -9.89 -17.50 5.73
C ASP A 111 -8.82 -17.81 6.81
N ARG A 112 -7.71 -17.06 6.81
CA ARG A 112 -6.66 -17.14 7.81
C ARG A 112 -6.09 -15.76 8.15
N ALA A 113 -5.42 -15.66 9.29
CA ALA A 113 -4.56 -14.52 9.57
C ALA A 113 -3.37 -14.50 8.60
N LEU A 114 -3.21 -13.38 7.90
CA LEU A 114 -2.05 -13.11 7.05
C LEU A 114 -0.94 -12.44 7.87
N SER A 115 0.31 -12.71 7.53
CA SER A 115 1.44 -11.94 8.03
C SER A 115 1.64 -10.66 7.20
N PRO A 116 2.32 -9.62 7.74
CA PRO A 116 2.52 -8.37 7.00
C PRO A 116 3.17 -8.52 5.62
N SER A 117 4.05 -9.52 5.43
CA SER A 117 4.67 -9.81 4.14
C SER A 117 3.71 -10.39 3.09
N GLU A 118 2.55 -10.88 3.52
CA GLU A 118 1.49 -11.43 2.65
C GLU A 118 0.39 -10.42 2.38
N PHE A 119 0.42 -9.26 3.03
CA PHE A 119 -0.49 -8.19 2.70
C PHE A 119 -0.19 -7.76 1.28
N ILE A 120 -1.23 -7.66 0.45
CA ILE A 120 -1.08 -7.09 -0.87
C ILE A 120 -0.77 -5.62 -0.64
N ILE A 121 0.50 -5.28 -0.79
CA ILE A 121 0.91 -3.90 -0.96
C ILE A 121 0.43 -3.58 -2.37
N GLN A 122 -0.64 -2.79 -2.47
CA GLN A 122 -0.88 -2.10 -3.71
C GLN A 122 0.32 -1.17 -3.88
N ALA A 123 1.38 -1.65 -4.54
CA ALA A 123 2.04 -0.78 -5.47
C ALA A 123 0.87 -0.22 -6.29
N GLY A 124 0.67 1.09 -6.27
CA GLY A 124 -0.29 1.72 -7.17
C GLY A 124 -0.11 1.22 -8.61
N PRO A 125 -0.94 1.66 -9.57
CA PRO A 125 -0.54 1.47 -10.96
C PRO A 125 0.90 1.97 -11.13
N VAL A 126 1.76 1.18 -11.78
CA VAL A 126 3.11 1.62 -12.14
C VAL A 126 2.97 3.04 -12.69
N PRO A 127 3.63 4.05 -12.09
CA PRO A 127 3.48 5.42 -12.53
C PRO A 127 3.78 5.52 -14.01
N ASP A 128 2.91 6.24 -14.73
CA ASP A 128 3.16 6.48 -16.14
C ASP A 128 4.50 7.18 -16.28
N ILE A 129 5.44 6.53 -16.97
CA ILE A 129 6.81 7.01 -17.17
C ILE A 129 6.78 8.37 -17.88
N GLY A 130 5.75 8.59 -18.72
CA GLY A 130 5.57 9.81 -19.49
C GLY A 130 6.71 10.05 -20.48
N ASP A 131 6.92 11.31 -20.84
CA ASP A 131 8.03 11.72 -21.70
C ASP A 131 9.35 11.65 -20.93
N VAL A 132 10.34 10.97 -21.51
CA VAL A 132 11.71 10.97 -20.98
C VAL A 132 12.41 12.26 -21.42
N VAL A 133 12.75 13.10 -20.45
CA VAL A 133 13.51 14.32 -20.66
C VAL A 133 14.99 13.97 -20.81
N ILE A 134 15.63 14.46 -21.88
CA ILE A 134 17.05 14.24 -22.17
C ILE A 134 17.78 15.58 -22.15
N GLU A 135 18.79 15.70 -21.29
CA GLU A 135 19.61 16.91 -21.15
C GLU A 135 21.10 16.57 -21.24
N SER A 136 21.93 17.51 -21.69
CA SER A 136 23.38 17.33 -21.63
C SER A 136 23.85 17.41 -20.18
N ALA A 137 24.53 16.37 -19.70
CA ALA A 137 25.12 16.33 -18.36
C ALA A 137 26.60 16.80 -18.36
N GLY A 138 27.10 17.31 -19.50
CA GLY A 138 28.51 17.63 -19.69
C GLY A 138 29.40 16.40 -19.84
N ALA A 139 30.68 16.61 -20.18
CA ALA A 139 31.71 15.56 -20.30
C ALA A 139 31.34 14.37 -21.23
N GLY A 140 30.49 14.60 -22.24
CA GLY A 140 30.03 13.54 -23.14
C GLY A 140 28.98 12.62 -22.53
N ASN A 141 28.23 13.07 -21.52
CA ASN A 141 27.12 12.34 -20.91
C ASN A 141 25.78 13.02 -21.19
N VAL A 142 24.71 12.24 -21.10
CA VAL A 142 23.32 12.70 -21.09
C VAL A 142 22.65 12.28 -19.78
N ALA A 143 21.80 13.16 -19.25
CA ALA A 143 20.90 12.88 -18.15
C ALA A 143 19.52 12.56 -18.72
N LEU A 144 18.97 11.41 -18.32
CA LEU A 144 17.63 10.95 -18.64
C LEU A 144 16.77 11.09 -17.39
N THR A 145 15.70 11.87 -17.45
CA THR A 145 14.76 12.05 -16.34
C THR A 145 13.36 11.64 -16.77
N TRP A 146 12.70 10.81 -15.96
CA TRP A 146 11.32 10.36 -16.21
C TRP A 146 10.51 10.33 -14.92
N ALA A 147 9.19 10.31 -15.06
CA ALA A 147 8.26 10.22 -13.94
C ALA A 147 8.27 8.80 -13.34
N THR A 148 8.14 8.70 -12.03
CA THR A 148 8.31 7.45 -11.28
C THR A 148 7.52 7.51 -9.98
N GLY A 149 7.48 6.39 -9.26
CA GLY A 149 7.03 6.37 -7.86
C GLY A 149 8.02 5.63 -6.97
N MET A 150 7.87 5.82 -5.67
CA MET A 150 8.61 5.03 -4.68
C MET A 150 8.23 3.56 -4.79
N GLU A 151 9.15 2.68 -4.37
CA GLU A 151 8.96 1.22 -4.33
C GLU A 151 8.96 0.51 -5.71
N TYR A 152 9.00 1.25 -6.83
CA TYR A 152 9.18 0.68 -8.16
C TYR A 152 10.65 0.65 -8.57
N SER A 153 11.00 -0.31 -9.43
CA SER A 153 12.27 -0.32 -10.15
C SER A 153 12.06 -0.30 -11.66
N TYR A 154 13.09 0.16 -12.37
CA TYR A 154 13.04 0.40 -13.81
C TYR A 154 14.27 -0.17 -14.51
N VAL A 155 14.06 -0.54 -15.78
CA VAL A 155 15.10 -0.89 -16.74
C VAL A 155 15.26 0.25 -17.73
N LEU A 156 16.51 0.67 -17.95
CA LEU A 156 16.90 1.54 -19.04
C LEU A 156 17.40 0.69 -20.21
N LEU A 157 16.75 0.83 -21.36
CA LEU A 157 17.11 0.21 -22.61
C LEU A 157 17.70 1.26 -23.56
N GLU A 158 18.60 0.82 -24.43
CA GLU A 158 19.18 1.65 -25.48
C GLU A 158 19.17 0.95 -26.83
N THR A 159 19.17 1.74 -27.92
CA THR A 159 19.37 1.22 -29.27
C THR A 159 20.03 2.28 -30.16
N PRO A 160 20.84 1.89 -31.17
CA PRO A 160 21.43 2.85 -32.11
C PRO A 160 20.44 3.28 -33.21
N SER A 161 19.30 2.61 -33.39
CA SER A 161 18.36 2.89 -34.49
C SER A 161 16.91 2.57 -34.15
N LEU A 162 15.99 3.49 -34.41
CA LEU A 162 14.55 3.23 -34.39
C LEU A 162 14.03 2.58 -35.69
N VAL A 163 14.83 2.57 -36.76
CA VAL A 163 14.44 1.93 -38.04
C VAL A 163 14.55 0.40 -37.93
N PHE A 164 15.57 -0.07 -37.20
CA PHE A 164 15.79 -1.48 -36.89
C PHE A 164 16.09 -1.62 -35.39
N PRO A 165 15.06 -1.48 -34.53
CA PRO A 165 15.26 -1.44 -33.10
C PRO A 165 15.76 -2.79 -32.61
N ASN A 166 17.01 -2.80 -32.16
CA ASN A 166 17.56 -3.87 -31.34
C ASN A 166 17.86 -3.27 -29.97
N TRP A 167 16.87 -3.35 -29.09
CA TRP A 167 16.96 -2.80 -27.74
C TRP A 167 17.85 -3.68 -26.88
N THR A 168 18.88 -3.09 -26.29
CA THR A 168 19.77 -3.73 -25.33
C THR A 168 19.65 -3.06 -23.98
N THR A 169 19.77 -3.83 -22.92
CA THR A 169 19.76 -3.31 -21.55
C THR A 169 21.00 -2.48 -21.27
N ASN A 170 20.81 -1.21 -20.94
CA ASN A 170 21.86 -0.33 -20.45
C ASN A 170 22.01 -0.51 -18.93
N GLN A 171 20.91 -0.43 -18.19
CA GLN A 171 20.88 -0.53 -16.73
C GLN A 171 19.58 -1.19 -16.23
N THR A 172 19.65 -1.90 -15.10
CA THR A 172 18.52 -2.57 -14.42
C THR A 172 18.46 -2.13 -12.95
N GLY A 173 17.35 -2.42 -12.27
CA GLY A 173 17.19 -2.14 -10.85
C GLY A 173 17.30 -0.66 -10.49
N ILE A 174 16.94 0.24 -11.41
CA ILE A 174 16.94 1.69 -11.14
C ILE A 174 15.79 1.96 -10.18
N SER A 175 16.10 2.29 -8.92
CA SER A 175 15.08 2.61 -7.92
C SER A 175 14.36 3.91 -8.26
N GLY A 176 13.04 3.88 -8.20
CA GLY A 176 12.20 5.05 -8.37
C GLY A 176 12.38 6.10 -7.26
N GLY A 177 12.16 7.36 -7.62
CA GLY A 177 12.06 8.50 -6.71
C GLY A 177 10.61 8.84 -6.32
N TYR A 178 10.41 9.93 -5.58
CA TYR A 178 9.06 10.40 -5.19
C TYR A 178 8.21 10.81 -6.41
N ASP A 179 8.75 11.65 -7.28
CA ASP A 179 8.06 12.15 -8.49
C ASP A 179 8.81 11.79 -9.79
N SER A 180 10.14 11.84 -9.74
CA SER A 180 11.01 11.58 -10.89
C SER A 180 12.32 10.92 -10.46
N VAL A 181 12.98 10.24 -11.39
CA VAL A 181 14.36 9.75 -11.23
C VAL A 181 15.20 10.24 -12.41
N THR A 182 16.47 10.55 -12.13
CA THR A 182 17.45 10.94 -13.15
C THR A 182 18.59 9.93 -13.19
N VAL A 183 18.87 9.40 -14.37
CA VAL A 183 20.03 8.52 -14.63
C VAL A 183 20.95 9.20 -15.64
N THR A 184 22.25 9.19 -15.34
CA THR A 184 23.27 9.74 -16.25
C THR A 184 24.00 8.62 -16.96
N VAL A 185 24.02 8.68 -18.30
CA VAL A 185 24.71 7.70 -19.14
C VAL A 185 25.66 8.37 -20.12
N PRO A 186 26.71 7.66 -20.60
CA PRO A 186 27.57 8.16 -21.67
C PRO A 186 26.81 8.37 -22.98
N ALA A 187 27.01 9.52 -23.62
CA ALA A 187 26.52 9.80 -24.95
C ALA A 187 27.40 9.08 -25.98
N THR A 188 26.94 7.93 -26.47
CA THR A 188 27.67 7.14 -27.46
C THR A 188 26.82 6.91 -28.71
N GLN A 189 27.46 6.71 -29.87
CA GLN A 189 26.72 6.35 -31.09
C GLN A 189 26.02 4.98 -31.00
N ALA A 190 26.47 4.11 -30.08
CA ALA A 190 25.81 2.83 -29.82
C ALA A 190 24.47 3.02 -29.07
N ALA A 191 24.29 4.14 -28.38
CA ALA A 191 23.14 4.46 -27.55
C ALA A 191 22.48 5.77 -28.04
N THR A 192 21.86 5.73 -29.22
CA THR A 192 21.26 6.92 -29.84
C THR A 192 19.83 7.17 -29.37
N PHE A 193 19.13 6.12 -28.99
CA PHE A 193 17.74 6.15 -28.53
C PHE A 193 17.62 5.37 -27.22
N TYR A 194 16.73 5.83 -26.34
CA TYR A 194 16.51 5.25 -25.02
C TYR A 194 15.04 4.92 -24.83
N SER A 195 14.76 3.87 -24.04
CA SER A 195 13.43 3.50 -23.60
C SER A 195 13.51 3.08 -22.13
N VAL A 196 12.47 3.39 -21.36
CA VAL A 196 12.37 2.99 -19.96
C VAL A 196 11.17 2.08 -19.80
N THR A 197 11.32 1.01 -19.01
CA THR A 197 10.23 0.11 -18.64
C THR A 197 10.28 -0.15 -17.15
N SER A 198 9.13 -0.34 -16.50
CA SER A 198 9.10 -0.83 -15.11
C SER A 198 9.56 -2.29 -15.05
N GLU A 199 10.16 -2.66 -13.92
CA GLU A 199 10.32 -4.06 -13.51
C GLU A 199 9.09 -4.43 -12.67
N ASP A 200 8.51 -5.60 -12.94
CA ASP A 200 7.37 -6.16 -12.19
C ASP A 200 7.75 -6.58 -10.76
#